data_AF-A0AB73KSD7-F1
#
_entry.id   AF-A0AB73KSD7-F1
#
_cell.length_a   1.000
_cell.length_b   1.000
_cell.length_c   1.000
_cell.angle_alpha   90.00
_cell.angle_beta   90.00
_cell.angle_gamma   90.00
#
_symmetry.space_group_name_H-M   'P 1'
#
loop_
_entity.id
_entity.type
_entity.pdbx_description
1 polymer ?
#
loop_
_entity_poly.entity_id
_entity_poly.type
_entity_poly.pdbx_seq_one_letter_code
_entity_poly.pdbx_strand_id
1 'polypeptide(L)'
;MIIDPADDATTLTALAAACDTVRAQLPLDGPPYQDLDLVTVSRQLSSLGDLVTHLSDEVLFRSVQPGPSSSQRHRAIGAFASALDPLGRAISALGCVYPQIAFRDETSGWLDSPNLRDALRSADTVIEENLDTASEALRETADGLNAASTYLRVDTHRVQVALHRSTARSRATAPTPPPIFGTELPAASYTRRQGR
;
A
#
# COMPACT_ATOMS: atom_id res chain seq x y z
N MET A 1 -2.41 12.72 15.81
CA MET A 1 -1.64 11.56 15.33
C MET A 1 -0.86 12.03 14.11
N ILE A 2 0.46 11.92 14.12
CA ILE A 2 1.34 12.39 13.03
C ILE A 2 1.37 11.29 11.97
N ILE A 3 1.18 11.63 10.70
CA ILE A 3 1.34 10.68 9.58
C ILE A 3 2.82 10.33 9.48
N ASP A 4 3.14 9.06 9.75
CA ASP A 4 4.48 8.52 9.56
C ASP A 4 4.51 7.73 8.25
N PRO A 5 5.36 8.08 7.28
CA PRO A 5 5.45 7.34 6.02
C PRO A 5 5.93 5.89 6.17
N ALA A 6 6.56 5.53 7.30
CA ALA A 6 6.84 4.14 7.62
C ALA A 6 5.55 3.34 7.91
N ASP A 7 4.53 4.03 8.46
CA ASP A 7 3.19 3.48 8.70
C ASP A 7 2.46 3.27 7.36
N ASP A 8 2.47 4.27 6.47
CA ASP A 8 1.85 4.17 5.14
C ASP A 8 2.39 2.99 4.31
N ALA A 9 3.72 2.82 4.27
CA ALA A 9 4.33 1.71 3.56
C ALA A 9 3.96 0.34 4.17
N THR A 10 3.81 0.28 5.49
CA THR A 10 3.41 -0.94 6.20
C THR A 10 1.95 -1.29 5.89
N THR A 11 1.06 -0.30 5.92
CA THR A 11 -0.36 -0.47 5.55
C THR A 11 -0.50 -0.94 4.10
N LEU A 12 0.23 -0.33 3.15
CA LEU A 12 0.22 -0.76 1.74
C LEU A 12 0.64 -2.23 1.58
N THR A 13 1.71 -2.65 2.26
CA THR A 13 2.16 -4.06 2.22
C THR A 13 1.14 -5.00 2.86
N ALA A 14 0.50 -4.59 3.96
CA ALA A 14 -0.54 -5.40 4.62
C ALA A 14 -1.76 -5.60 3.70
N LEU A 15 -2.21 -4.54 3.01
CA LEU A 15 -3.31 -4.64 2.06
C LEU A 15 -2.94 -5.47 0.83
N ALA A 16 -1.70 -5.34 0.32
CA ALA A 16 -1.22 -6.20 -0.77
C ALA A 16 -1.27 -7.69 -0.38
N ALA A 17 -0.81 -8.04 0.83
CA ALA A 17 -0.88 -9.41 1.34
C ALA A 17 -2.31 -9.92 1.51
N ALA A 18 -3.25 -9.02 1.87
CA ALA A 18 -4.67 -9.36 1.95
C ALA A 18 -5.27 -9.63 0.56
N CYS A 19 -4.90 -8.85 -0.47
CA CYS A 19 -5.27 -9.14 -1.86
C CYS A 19 -4.75 -10.52 -2.32
N ASP A 20 -3.48 -10.84 -2.02
CA ASP A 20 -2.91 -12.16 -2.33
C ASP A 20 -3.62 -13.30 -1.58
N THR A 21 -4.07 -13.05 -0.35
CA THR A 21 -4.85 -14.03 0.42
C THR A 21 -6.19 -14.32 -0.24
N VAL A 22 -6.91 -13.30 -0.70
CA VAL A 22 -8.18 -13.49 -1.43
C VAL A 22 -7.92 -14.20 -2.76
N ARG A 23 -6.86 -13.81 -3.49
CA ARG A 23 -6.46 -14.44 -4.75
C ARG A 23 -6.17 -15.93 -4.59
N ALA A 24 -5.46 -16.31 -3.52
CA ALA A 24 -5.13 -17.70 -3.24
C ALA A 24 -6.35 -18.57 -2.89
N GLN A 25 -7.49 -17.97 -2.59
CA GLN A 25 -8.75 -18.68 -2.33
C GLN A 25 -9.60 -18.86 -3.59
N LEU A 26 -9.20 -18.31 -4.74
CA LEU A 26 -9.89 -18.52 -6.01
C LEU A 26 -9.61 -19.95 -6.52
N PRO A 27 -10.64 -20.73 -6.88
CA PRO A 27 -10.46 -22.09 -7.37
C PRO A 27 -10.06 -22.08 -8.85
N LEU A 28 -8.75 -21.95 -9.10
CA LEU A 28 -8.17 -21.85 -10.43
C LEU A 28 -7.68 -23.21 -10.99
N ASP A 29 -7.91 -24.32 -10.29
CA ASP A 29 -7.41 -25.66 -10.67
C ASP A 29 -8.10 -26.27 -11.91
N GLY A 30 -8.80 -25.45 -12.68
CA GLY A 30 -9.43 -25.80 -13.96
C GLY A 30 -10.74 -26.57 -13.81
N PRO A 31 -11.47 -26.73 -14.93
CA PRO A 31 -12.75 -27.42 -14.92
C PRO A 31 -12.60 -28.93 -14.61
N PRO A 32 -13.63 -29.55 -14.02
CA PRO A 32 -14.94 -28.97 -13.80
C PRO A 32 -15.02 -28.19 -12.48
N TYR A 33 -15.59 -26.97 -12.51
CA TYR A 33 -15.85 -26.13 -11.33
C TYR A 33 -17.01 -26.69 -10.47
N GLN A 34 -17.08 -28.01 -10.29
CA GLN A 34 -18.17 -28.72 -9.62
C GLN A 34 -18.28 -28.36 -8.15
N ASP A 35 -17.15 -28.07 -7.52
CA ASP A 35 -17.07 -27.71 -6.09
C ASP A 35 -17.24 -26.21 -5.84
N LEU A 36 -17.39 -25.40 -6.90
CA LEU A 36 -17.64 -23.97 -6.77
C LEU A 36 -19.11 -23.73 -6.45
N ASP A 37 -19.37 -23.23 -5.24
CA ASP A 37 -20.72 -22.91 -4.76
C ASP A 37 -20.93 -21.41 -4.55
N LEU A 38 -22.21 -21.01 -4.46
CA LEU A 38 -22.60 -19.62 -4.23
C LEU A 38 -22.07 -19.07 -2.89
N VAL A 39 -21.91 -19.93 -1.87
CA VAL A 39 -21.41 -19.54 -0.55
C VAL A 39 -19.95 -19.10 -0.64
N THR A 40 -19.13 -19.83 -1.39
CA THR A 40 -17.71 -19.57 -1.60
C THR A 40 -17.51 -18.26 -2.35
N VAL A 41 -18.22 -18.07 -3.47
CA VAL A 41 -18.18 -16.79 -4.21
C VAL A 41 -18.67 -15.62 -3.36
N SER A 42 -19.72 -15.82 -2.56
CA SER A 42 -20.23 -14.78 -1.65
C SER A 42 -19.20 -14.37 -0.59
N ARG A 43 -18.45 -15.34 -0.03
CA ARG A 43 -17.36 -15.06 0.93
C ARG A 43 -16.21 -14.30 0.28
N GLN A 44 -15.86 -14.63 -0.95
CA GLN A 44 -14.84 -13.91 -1.72
C GLN A 44 -15.30 -12.48 -1.99
N LEU A 45 -16.54 -12.27 -2.46
CA LEU A 45 -17.12 -10.94 -2.65
C LEU A 45 -17.16 -10.13 -1.35
N SER A 46 -17.51 -10.75 -0.22
CA SER A 46 -17.44 -10.08 1.09
C SER A 46 -16.02 -9.64 1.43
N SER A 47 -15.03 -10.52 1.24
CA SER A 47 -13.61 -10.20 1.48
C SER A 47 -13.13 -9.05 0.60
N LEU A 48 -13.56 -9.01 -0.67
CA LEU A 48 -13.26 -7.89 -1.57
C LEU A 48 -13.94 -6.60 -1.12
N GLY A 49 -15.18 -6.68 -0.65
CA GLY A 49 -15.90 -5.55 -0.07
C GLY A 49 -15.17 -4.95 1.13
N ASP A 50 -14.64 -5.79 2.02
CA ASP A 50 -13.84 -5.36 3.16
C ASP A 50 -12.55 -4.66 2.71
N LEU A 51 -11.88 -5.17 1.67
CA LEU A 51 -10.71 -4.52 1.08
C LEU A 51 -11.03 -3.14 0.49
N VAL A 52 -12.16 -3.00 -0.22
CA VAL A 52 -12.62 -1.70 -0.76
C VAL A 52 -12.86 -0.72 0.39
N THR A 53 -13.52 -1.16 1.46
CA THR A 53 -13.77 -0.34 2.65
C THR A 53 -12.46 0.12 3.26
N HIS A 54 -11.52 -0.79 3.52
CA HIS A 54 -10.21 -0.43 4.08
C HIS A 54 -9.46 0.58 3.20
N LEU A 55 -9.39 0.35 1.89
CA LEU A 55 -8.74 1.30 0.97
C LEU A 55 -9.40 2.68 0.99
N SER A 56 -10.74 2.71 1.00
CA SER A 56 -11.52 3.94 1.04
C SER A 56 -11.34 4.69 2.36
N ASP A 57 -11.30 3.97 3.48
CA ASP A 57 -11.05 4.53 4.80
C ASP A 57 -9.63 5.12 4.89
N GLU A 58 -8.62 4.44 4.35
CA GLU A 58 -7.26 4.97 4.29
C GLU A 58 -7.16 6.26 3.44
N VAL A 59 -7.90 6.33 2.33
CA VAL A 59 -8.00 7.54 1.50
C VAL A 59 -8.70 8.66 2.27
N LEU A 60 -9.85 8.38 2.90
CA LEU A 60 -10.63 9.35 3.66
C LEU A 60 -9.82 9.88 4.84
N PHE A 61 -9.24 8.98 5.64
CA PHE A 61 -8.40 9.30 6.79
C PHE A 61 -7.31 10.29 6.42
N ARG A 62 -6.56 10.05 5.34
CA ARG A 62 -5.49 10.96 4.90
C ARG A 62 -6.00 12.26 4.32
N SER A 63 -7.18 12.25 3.72
CA SER A 63 -7.79 13.45 3.10
C SER A 63 -8.26 14.46 4.14
N VAL A 64 -8.71 14.01 5.32
CA VAL A 64 -9.25 14.88 6.39
C VAL A 64 -8.22 15.27 7.45
N GLN A 65 -7.00 14.72 7.41
CA GLN A 65 -5.97 14.99 8.41
C GLN A 65 -5.48 16.45 8.38
N PRO A 66 -5.55 17.18 9.52
CA PRO A 66 -5.08 18.55 9.58
C PRO A 66 -3.56 18.66 9.41
N GLY A 67 -3.11 19.78 8.85
CA GLY A 67 -1.70 20.12 8.64
C GLY A 67 -1.32 20.25 7.17
N PRO A 68 -0.14 20.84 6.88
CA PRO A 68 0.27 21.16 5.52
C PRO A 68 0.29 19.91 4.65
N SER A 69 -0.34 19.99 3.49
CA SER A 69 -0.42 18.88 2.54
C SER A 69 0.97 18.60 1.98
N SER A 70 1.61 17.54 2.49
CA SER A 70 2.90 17.10 1.96
C SER A 70 2.70 16.40 0.61
N SER A 71 3.69 16.49 -0.28
CA SER A 71 3.72 15.71 -1.52
C SER A 71 3.61 14.21 -1.24
N GLN A 72 4.15 13.77 -0.09
CA GLN A 72 4.09 12.38 0.36
C GLN A 72 2.67 11.92 0.70
N ARG A 73 1.88 12.74 1.41
CA ARG A 73 0.47 12.44 1.70
C ARG A 73 -0.34 12.23 0.43
N HIS A 74 -0.18 13.11 -0.56
CA HIS A 74 -0.89 12.98 -1.84
C HIS A 74 -0.49 11.71 -2.61
N ARG A 75 0.79 11.32 -2.54
CA ARG A 75 1.26 10.07 -3.15
C ARG A 75 0.66 8.84 -2.47
N ALA A 76 0.59 8.84 -1.13
CA ALA A 76 -0.06 7.76 -0.40
C ALA A 76 -1.55 7.66 -0.75
N ILE A 77 -2.28 8.78 -0.76
CA ILE A 77 -3.68 8.83 -1.20
C ILE A 77 -3.83 8.27 -2.63
N GLY A 78 -2.97 8.71 -3.55
CA GLY A 78 -2.96 8.23 -4.93
C GLY A 78 -2.72 6.72 -5.03
N ALA A 79 -1.80 6.17 -4.22
CA ALA A 79 -1.54 4.74 -4.18
C ALA A 79 -2.76 3.94 -3.73
N PHE A 80 -3.38 4.31 -2.59
CA PHE A 80 -4.59 3.64 -2.09
C PHE A 80 -5.76 3.78 -3.08
N ALA A 81 -5.98 4.98 -3.62
CA ALA A 81 -7.06 5.21 -4.59
C ALA A 81 -6.84 4.43 -5.89
N SER A 82 -5.60 4.31 -6.38
CA SER A 82 -5.31 3.59 -7.62
C SER A 82 -5.59 2.08 -7.53
N ALA A 83 -5.56 1.51 -6.32
CA ALA A 83 -5.88 0.11 -6.09
C ALA A 83 -7.38 -0.20 -6.20
N LEU A 84 -8.26 0.81 -6.13
CA LEU A 84 -9.71 0.61 -6.19
C LEU A 84 -10.19 0.16 -7.57
N ASP A 85 -9.54 0.61 -8.65
CA ASP A 85 -9.92 0.24 -10.02
C ASP A 85 -9.76 -1.27 -10.31
N PRO A 86 -8.56 -1.86 -10.16
CA PRO A 86 -8.40 -3.31 -10.36
C PRO A 86 -9.22 -4.12 -9.34
N LEU A 87 -9.40 -3.63 -8.11
CA LEU A 87 -10.26 -4.31 -7.14
C LEU A 87 -11.74 -4.31 -7.58
N GLY A 88 -12.22 -3.22 -8.17
CA GLY A 88 -13.55 -3.15 -8.78
C GLY A 88 -13.72 -4.10 -9.95
N ARG A 89 -12.69 -4.28 -10.78
CA ARG A 89 -12.66 -5.31 -11.84
C ARG A 89 -12.79 -6.71 -11.27
N ALA A 90 -12.07 -7.03 -10.19
CA ALA A 90 -12.17 -8.32 -9.52
C ALA A 90 -13.58 -8.61 -8.98
N ILE A 91 -14.20 -7.61 -8.34
CA ILE A 91 -15.59 -7.71 -7.85
C ILE A 91 -16.56 -7.94 -9.01
N SER A 92 -16.42 -7.18 -10.09
CA SER A 92 -17.29 -7.32 -11.26
C SER A 92 -17.17 -8.71 -11.88
N ALA A 93 -15.95 -9.24 -12.01
CA ALA A 93 -15.70 -10.56 -12.56
C ALA A 93 -16.34 -11.66 -11.69
N LEU A 94 -16.15 -11.62 -10.36
CA LEU A 94 -16.83 -12.56 -9.45
C LEU A 94 -18.36 -12.41 -9.47
N GLY A 95 -18.87 -11.19 -9.69
CA GLY A 95 -20.30 -10.95 -9.90
C GLY A 95 -20.86 -11.68 -11.14
N CYS A 96 -20.06 -11.82 -12.20
CA CYS A 96 -20.43 -12.56 -13.41
C CYS A 96 -20.42 -14.08 -13.21
N VAL A 97 -19.63 -14.60 -12.27
CA VAL A 97 -19.58 -16.03 -11.92
C VAL A 97 -20.87 -16.48 -11.23
N TYR A 98 -21.44 -15.64 -10.36
CA TYR A 98 -22.61 -15.94 -9.55
C TYR A 98 -23.82 -16.50 -10.34
N PRO A 99 -24.32 -15.84 -11.42
CA PRO A 99 -25.44 -16.37 -12.18
C PRO A 99 -25.12 -17.68 -12.91
N GLN A 100 -23.86 -17.95 -13.24
CA GLN A 100 -23.47 -19.20 -13.91
C GLN A 100 -23.55 -20.39 -12.97
N ILE A 101 -23.12 -20.21 -11.70
CA ILE A 101 -23.27 -21.25 -10.66
C ILE A 101 -24.75 -21.55 -10.43
N ALA A 102 -25.57 -20.51 -10.26
CA ALA A 102 -27.02 -20.67 -10.06
C ALA A 102 -27.68 -21.41 -11.24
N PHE A 103 -27.34 -21.04 -12.48
CA PHE A 103 -27.81 -21.74 -13.68
C PHE A 103 -27.42 -23.22 -13.66
N ARG A 104 -26.20 -23.54 -13.23
CA ARG A 104 -25.73 -24.93 -13.13
C ARG A 104 -26.48 -25.72 -12.07
N ASP A 105 -26.68 -25.15 -10.89
CA ASP A 105 -27.41 -25.79 -9.79
C ASP A 105 -28.84 -26.13 -10.21
N GLU A 106 -29.53 -25.17 -10.85
CA GLU A 106 -30.90 -25.34 -11.36
C GLU A 106 -31.02 -26.42 -12.44
N THR A 107 -29.98 -26.62 -13.25
CA THR A 107 -30.01 -27.49 -14.43
C THR A 107 -29.31 -28.84 -14.26
N SER A 108 -28.67 -29.07 -13.12
CA SER A 108 -27.94 -30.30 -12.76
C SER A 108 -28.74 -31.61 -12.94
N GLY A 109 -30.07 -31.57 -12.93
CA GLY A 109 -30.96 -32.71 -13.13
C GLY A 109 -31.43 -32.99 -14.56
N TRP A 110 -31.08 -32.18 -15.56
CA TRP A 110 -31.74 -32.18 -16.89
C TRP A 110 -30.82 -32.53 -18.07
N LEU A 111 -29.73 -33.28 -17.83
CA LEU A 111 -28.60 -33.51 -18.74
C LEU A 111 -28.89 -34.28 -20.06
N ASP A 112 -30.14 -34.66 -20.30
CA ASP A 112 -30.54 -35.45 -21.47
C ASP A 112 -30.60 -34.64 -22.78
N SER A 113 -30.63 -33.29 -22.69
CA SER A 113 -30.67 -32.42 -23.87
C SER A 113 -29.26 -31.99 -24.33
N PRO A 114 -28.90 -32.17 -25.63
CA PRO A 114 -27.61 -31.70 -26.15
C PRO A 114 -27.44 -30.19 -26.02
N ASN A 115 -28.51 -29.41 -26.22
CA ASN A 115 -28.49 -27.96 -26.06
C ASN A 115 -28.14 -27.54 -24.63
N LEU A 116 -28.58 -28.31 -23.63
CA LEU A 116 -28.24 -28.02 -22.24
C LEU A 116 -26.76 -28.28 -21.96
N ARG A 117 -26.18 -29.35 -22.52
CA ARG A 117 -24.74 -29.62 -22.35
C ARG A 117 -23.88 -28.53 -22.95
N ASP A 118 -24.27 -27.97 -24.09
CA ASP A 118 -23.55 -26.85 -24.70
C ASP A 118 -23.70 -25.57 -23.87
N ALA A 119 -24.89 -25.30 -23.32
CA ALA A 119 -25.10 -24.19 -22.39
C ALA A 119 -24.27 -24.33 -21.10
N LEU A 120 -24.22 -25.53 -20.52
CA LEU A 120 -23.39 -25.83 -19.35
C LEU A 120 -21.90 -25.65 -19.62
N ARG A 121 -21.42 -26.11 -20.79
CA ARG A 121 -20.03 -25.88 -21.22
C ARG A 121 -19.74 -24.39 -21.37
N SER A 122 -20.66 -23.63 -21.96
CA SER A 122 -20.53 -22.18 -22.07
C SER A 122 -20.49 -21.50 -20.70
N ALA A 123 -21.30 -21.96 -19.74
CA ALA A 123 -21.28 -21.45 -18.38
C ALA A 123 -19.94 -21.72 -17.69
N ASP A 124 -19.38 -22.93 -17.83
CA ASP A 124 -18.07 -23.27 -17.28
C ASP A 124 -16.94 -22.41 -17.90
N THR A 125 -16.99 -22.12 -19.20
CA THR A 125 -16.05 -21.19 -19.86
C THR A 125 -16.16 -19.77 -19.29
N VAL A 126 -17.39 -19.27 -19.08
CA VAL A 126 -17.59 -17.94 -18.47
C VAL A 126 -17.06 -17.92 -17.03
N ILE A 127 -17.24 -19.00 -16.27
CA ILE A 127 -16.69 -19.11 -14.91
C ILE A 127 -15.16 -19.03 -14.95
N GLU A 128 -14.50 -19.82 -15.80
CA GLU A 128 -13.05 -19.83 -15.97
C GLU A 128 -12.50 -18.44 -16.31
N GLU A 129 -13.01 -17.81 -17.36
CA GLU A 129 -12.54 -16.49 -17.82
C GLU A 129 -12.69 -15.41 -16.74
N ASN A 130 -13.77 -15.45 -15.97
CA ASN A 130 -14.01 -14.47 -14.91
C ASN A 130 -13.18 -14.76 -13.65
N LEU A 131 -12.92 -16.02 -13.30
CA LEU A 131 -12.01 -16.35 -12.20
C LEU A 131 -10.57 -15.94 -12.54
N ASP A 132 -10.13 -16.16 -13.77
CA ASP A 132 -8.83 -15.69 -14.26
C ASP A 132 -8.73 -14.16 -14.23
N THR A 133 -9.77 -13.47 -14.73
CA THR A 133 -9.85 -12.01 -14.69
C THR A 133 -9.78 -11.48 -13.25
N ALA A 134 -10.51 -12.10 -12.31
CA ALA A 134 -10.48 -11.72 -10.90
C ALA A 134 -9.09 -11.95 -10.29
N SER A 135 -8.45 -13.08 -10.61
CA SER A 135 -7.12 -13.43 -10.13
C SER A 135 -6.06 -12.43 -10.63
N GLU A 136 -6.09 -12.09 -11.92
CA GLU A 136 -5.18 -11.13 -12.52
C GLU A 136 -5.36 -9.73 -11.92
N ALA A 137 -6.60 -9.28 -11.77
CA ALA A 137 -6.90 -7.98 -11.18
C ALA A 137 -6.46 -7.89 -9.70
N LEU A 138 -6.60 -8.97 -8.92
CA LEU A 138 -6.09 -9.01 -7.55
C LEU A 138 -4.57 -8.98 -7.49
N ARG A 139 -3.90 -9.68 -8.41
CA ARG A 139 -2.43 -9.61 -8.55
C ARG A 139 -1.98 -8.20 -8.92
N GLU A 140 -2.63 -7.57 -9.90
CA GLU A 140 -2.35 -6.19 -10.30
C GLU A 140 -2.49 -5.22 -9.12
N THR A 141 -3.54 -5.40 -8.31
CA THR A 141 -3.76 -4.62 -7.09
C THR A 141 -2.61 -4.81 -6.08
N ALA A 142 -2.25 -6.06 -5.79
CA ALA A 142 -1.19 -6.38 -4.84
C ALA A 142 0.18 -5.84 -5.28
N ASP A 143 0.51 -6.01 -6.57
CA ASP A 143 1.76 -5.52 -7.17
C ASP A 143 1.83 -3.98 -7.11
N GLY A 144 0.74 -3.29 -7.44
CA GLY A 144 0.65 -1.84 -7.36
C GLY A 144 0.86 -1.30 -5.94
N LEU A 145 0.22 -1.93 -4.95
CA LEU A 145 0.38 -1.58 -3.53
C LEU A 145 1.82 -1.84 -3.04
N ASN A 146 2.43 -2.96 -3.40
CA ASN A 146 3.81 -3.29 -3.04
C ASN A 146 4.83 -2.34 -3.69
N ALA A 147 4.62 -1.97 -4.96
CA ALA A 147 5.43 -1.00 -5.65
C ALA A 147 5.36 0.38 -4.97
N ALA A 148 4.16 0.82 -4.60
CA ALA A 148 3.95 2.06 -3.87
C ALA A 148 4.61 2.04 -2.47
N SER A 149 4.49 0.93 -1.74
CA SER A 149 5.16 0.73 -0.44
C SER A 149 6.68 0.89 -0.56
N THR A 150 7.27 0.22 -1.56
CA THR A 150 8.71 0.30 -1.83
C THR A 150 9.14 1.73 -2.13
N TYR A 151 8.37 2.44 -2.94
CA TYR A 151 8.64 3.84 -3.28
C TYR A 151 8.61 4.75 -2.04
N LEU A 152 7.60 4.63 -1.18
CA LEU A 152 7.49 5.43 0.04
C LEU A 152 8.63 5.17 1.04
N ARG A 153 9.11 3.92 1.14
CA ARG A 153 10.27 3.57 1.97
C ARG A 153 11.56 4.22 1.48
N VAL A 154 11.82 4.18 0.17
CA VAL A 154 13.02 4.78 -0.43
C VAL A 154 13.05 6.29 -0.22
N ASP A 155 11.93 6.97 -0.43
CA ASP A 155 11.84 8.41 -0.21
C ASP A 155 12.06 8.79 1.26
N THR A 156 11.49 8.02 2.19
CA THR A 156 11.69 8.23 3.63
C THR A 156 13.16 8.08 4.02
N HIS A 157 13.83 7.04 3.52
CA HIS A 157 15.25 6.83 3.77
C HIS A 157 16.12 7.97 3.21
N ARG A 158 15.80 8.47 2.00
CA ARG A 158 16.52 9.61 1.39
C ARG A 158 16.38 10.89 2.22
N VAL A 159 15.17 11.17 2.72
CA VAL A 159 14.92 12.33 3.60
C VAL A 159 15.70 12.19 4.91
N GLN A 160 15.69 11.02 5.55
CA GLN A 160 16.46 10.78 6.77
C GLN A 160 17.96 10.96 6.56
N VAL A 161 18.53 10.41 5.48
CA VAL A 161 19.96 10.58 5.15
C VAL A 161 20.31 12.04 4.92
N ALA A 162 19.47 12.79 4.20
CA ALA A 162 19.67 14.23 3.98
C ALA A 162 19.62 15.01 5.31
N LEU A 163 18.69 14.66 6.20
CA LEU A 163 18.57 15.26 7.54
C LEU A 163 19.83 14.99 8.38
N HIS A 164 20.33 13.75 8.38
CA HIS A 164 21.56 13.38 9.08
C HIS A 164 22.79 14.15 8.56
N ARG A 165 22.88 14.38 7.24
CA ARG A 165 23.96 15.22 6.68
C ARG A 165 23.83 16.69 7.09
N SER A 166 22.61 17.23 7.10
CA SER A 166 22.38 18.62 7.50
C SER A 166 22.73 18.86 8.97
N THR A 167 22.31 17.96 9.86
CA THR A 167 22.64 18.01 11.29
C THR A 167 24.14 17.82 11.55
N ALA A 168 24.81 16.92 10.82
CA ALA A 168 26.27 16.77 10.89
C ALA A 168 27.02 18.03 10.42
N ARG A 169 26.54 18.69 9.35
CA ARG A 169 27.12 19.93 8.83
C ARG A 169 26.92 21.11 9.78
N SER A 170 25.76 21.20 10.44
CA SER A 170 25.47 22.24 11.43
C SER A 170 26.34 22.07 12.70
N ARG A 171 26.63 20.82 13.09
CA ARG A 171 27.52 20.51 14.24
C ARG A 171 29.00 20.77 13.94
N ALA A 172 29.43 20.61 12.69
CA ALA A 172 30.80 20.90 12.26
C ALA A 172 31.12 22.41 12.20
N THR A 173 30.11 23.28 12.24
CA THR A 173 30.26 24.75 12.29
C THR A 173 30.13 25.32 13.71
N ALA A 174 30.10 24.51 14.77
CA ALA A 174 30.21 25.04 16.11
C ALA A 174 31.59 25.73 16.25
N PRO A 175 31.64 27.05 16.51
CA PRO A 175 32.91 27.76 16.64
C PRO A 175 33.67 27.17 17.82
N THR A 176 34.90 26.70 17.57
CA THR A 176 35.87 26.38 18.62
C THR A 176 35.97 27.59 19.54
N PRO A 177 35.75 27.45 20.87
CA PRO A 177 36.01 28.56 21.77
C PRO A 177 37.46 29.01 21.58
N PRO A 178 37.74 30.31 21.42
CA PRO A 178 39.10 30.78 21.20
C PRO A 178 39.97 30.35 22.37
N PRO A 179 41.23 29.92 22.12
CA PRO A 179 42.18 29.68 23.21
C PRO A 179 42.33 30.97 24.01
N ILE A 180 42.12 30.87 25.33
CA ILE A 180 42.43 31.93 26.28
C ILE A 180 43.95 32.05 26.30
N PHE A 181 44.49 32.95 25.49
CA PHE A 181 45.89 33.36 25.61
C PHE A 181 46.00 34.24 26.86
N GLY A 182 46.78 33.77 27.84
CA GLY A 182 47.08 34.46 29.07
C GLY A 182 47.63 35.86 28.78
N THR A 183 47.01 36.85 29.42
CA THR A 183 47.45 38.23 29.41
C THR A 183 48.68 38.36 30.31
N GLU A 184 49.89 38.33 29.74
CA GLU A 184 51.08 38.88 30.40
C GLU A 184 51.07 40.41 30.21
N LEU A 185 50.72 41.13 31.27
CA LEU A 185 50.88 42.57 31.40
C LEU A 185 52.36 42.90 31.64
N PRO A 186 53.02 43.74 30.80
CA PRO A 186 54.36 44.21 31.09
C PRO A 186 54.36 45.22 32.25
N ALA A 187 55.31 45.00 33.17
CA ALA A 187 55.51 45.73 34.41
C ALA A 187 55.79 47.23 34.19
N ALA A 188 55.07 48.07 34.93
CA ALA A 188 55.34 49.49 35.04
C ALA A 188 56.58 49.74 35.90
N SER A 189 57.68 50.19 35.29
CA SER A 189 58.86 50.68 35.99
C SER A 189 58.65 52.14 36.42
N TYR A 190 58.48 52.34 37.74
CA TYR A 190 58.48 53.64 38.42
C TYR A 190 59.93 54.06 38.69
N THR A 191 60.47 55.01 37.93
CA THR A 191 61.78 55.62 38.26
C THR A 191 61.56 56.84 39.15
N ARG A 192 61.82 56.65 40.45
CA ARG A 192 61.88 57.70 41.47
C ARG A 192 63.33 57.86 41.92
N ARG A 193 63.97 58.99 41.61
CA ARG A 193 65.22 59.44 42.27
C ARG A 193 65.37 60.95 42.09
N GLN A 194 64.82 61.74 43.01
CA GLN A 194 65.49 62.37 44.17
C GLN A 194 66.57 63.39 43.80
N GLY A 195 66.30 64.64 44.14
CA GLY A 195 67.33 65.63 44.43
C GLY A 195 67.79 65.53 45.89
N ARG A 196 69.08 65.77 46.09
CA ARG A 196 69.62 66.62 47.15
C ARG A 196 71.03 67.04 46.78
#